data_AF-A0A1C5PP80-F1
#
_entry.id   AF-A0A1C5PP80-F1
#
_cell.length_a   1.000
_cell.length_b   1.000
_cell.length_c   1.000
_cell.angle_alpha   90.00
_cell.angle_beta   90.00
_cell.angle_gamma   90.00
#
_symmetry.space_group_name_H-M   'P 1'
#
loop_
_entity.id
_entity.type
_entity.pdbx_description
1 polymer ?
#
loop_
_entity_poly.entity_id
_entity_poly.type
_entity_poly.pdbx_seq_one_letter_code
_entity_poly.pdbx_strand_id
1 'polypeptide(L)'
;MKRKNKGFSLVEIIVVLLIIAILAAIAIPACQGHLEESRESRDLINVRAVCTDIIAMGKTGYKTDIVREVDLTQKKDDWQAFDFVTIAGITHKKLDSDTDNWKGIPKAGGVCEISYNKEKNTVVFNWKGSKTEESTIDFSSSLHIALNNSGLLDNELENKTFFEIDSKCDGSTMVPKLKEQIENKSLLNHGTWAYYGNEKKRKRI
;
A
#
# COMPACT_ATOMS: atom_id res chain seq x y z
N MET A 1 26.39 -26.18 -63.75
CA MET A 1 25.05 -26.45 -63.18
C MET A 1 24.49 -25.15 -62.61
N LYS A 2 23.55 -24.48 -63.30
CA LYS A 2 22.98 -23.17 -62.84
C LYS A 2 21.95 -23.41 -61.74
N ARG A 3 22.21 -22.89 -60.54
CA ARG A 3 21.24 -22.91 -59.42
C ARG A 3 20.11 -21.92 -59.74
N LYS A 4 18.88 -22.42 -59.91
CA LYS A 4 17.67 -21.58 -60.02
C LYS A 4 17.23 -21.18 -58.62
N ASN A 5 17.74 -20.08 -58.11
CA ASN A 5 17.22 -19.50 -56.88
C ASN A 5 15.91 -18.77 -57.23
N LYS A 6 14.77 -19.45 -57.09
CA LYS A 6 13.45 -18.79 -57.20
C LYS A 6 13.28 -17.91 -55.96
N GLY A 7 13.25 -16.59 -56.16
CA GLY A 7 12.85 -15.64 -55.13
C GLY A 7 11.34 -15.66 -54.91
N PHE A 8 10.89 -15.22 -53.74
CA PHE A 8 9.47 -15.03 -53.44
C PHE A 8 8.87 -13.91 -54.30
N SER A 9 7.66 -14.13 -54.82
CA SER A 9 6.87 -13.10 -55.49
C SER A 9 6.29 -12.11 -54.47
N LEU A 10 6.19 -10.84 -54.86
CA LEU A 10 5.52 -9.81 -54.05
C LEU A 10 4.08 -10.21 -53.71
N VAL A 11 3.37 -10.83 -54.67
CA VAL A 11 1.99 -11.30 -54.49
C VAL A 11 1.92 -12.41 -53.45
N GLU A 12 2.87 -13.34 -53.45
CA GLU A 12 2.92 -14.42 -52.46
C GLU A 12 3.11 -13.86 -51.05
N ILE A 13 3.95 -12.85 -50.88
CA ILE A 13 4.15 -12.17 -49.59
C ILE A 13 2.87 -11.48 -49.12
N ILE A 14 2.15 -10.78 -50.01
CA ILE A 14 0.92 -10.07 -49.66
C ILE A 14 -0.18 -11.04 -49.20
N VAL A 15 -0.35 -12.17 -49.89
CA VAL A 15 -1.33 -13.19 -49.50
C VAL A 15 -0.99 -13.79 -48.12
N VAL A 16 0.28 -14.08 -47.86
CA VAL A 16 0.73 -14.60 -46.56
C VAL A 16 0.49 -13.59 -45.45
N LEU A 17 0.82 -12.31 -45.66
CA LEU A 17 0.58 -11.24 -44.69
C LEU A 17 -0.92 -11.06 -44.37
N LEU A 18 -1.79 -11.18 -45.38
CA LEU A 18 -3.24 -11.12 -45.18
C LEU A 18 -3.73 -12.26 -44.27
N ILE A 19 -3.27 -13.49 -44.50
CA ILE A 19 -3.65 -14.64 -43.67
C ILE A 19 -3.14 -14.45 -42.23
N ILE A 20 -1.88 -14.02 -42.04
CA ILE A 20 -1.32 -13.75 -40.71
C ILE A 20 -2.11 -12.66 -40.00
N ALA A 21 -2.50 -11.58 -40.69
CA ALA A 21 -3.28 -10.50 -40.09
C ALA A 21 -4.65 -10.98 -39.59
N ILE A 22 -5.35 -11.80 -40.39
CA ILE A 22 -6.64 -12.39 -40.00
C ILE A 22 -6.48 -13.31 -38.79
N LEU A 23 -5.45 -14.17 -38.79
CA LEU A 23 -5.17 -15.07 -37.67
C LEU A 23 -4.82 -14.29 -36.39
N ALA A 24 -3.98 -13.26 -36.50
CA ALA A 24 -3.59 -12.41 -35.37
C ALA A 24 -4.79 -11.69 -34.76
N ALA A 25 -5.73 -11.21 -35.58
CA ALA A 25 -6.95 -10.54 -35.11
C ALA A 25 -7.81 -11.43 -34.19
N ILE A 26 -7.83 -12.75 -34.42
CA ILE A 26 -8.60 -13.70 -33.60
C ILE A 26 -7.75 -14.23 -32.42
N ALA A 27 -6.46 -14.47 -32.65
CA ALA A 27 -5.57 -15.05 -31.65
C ALA A 27 -5.24 -14.09 -30.49
N ILE A 28 -5.01 -12.80 -30.77
CA ILE A 28 -4.60 -11.83 -29.74
C ILE A 28 -5.65 -11.69 -28.62
N PRO A 29 -6.95 -11.47 -28.90
CA PRO A 29 -7.97 -11.40 -27.85
C PRO A 29 -8.09 -12.70 -27.05
N ALA A 30 -7.97 -13.86 -27.71
CA ALA A 30 -8.04 -15.16 -27.05
C ALA A 30 -6.87 -15.36 -26.05
N CYS A 31 -5.65 -14.94 -26.42
CA CYS A 31 -4.50 -15.03 -25.54
C CYS A 31 -4.56 -14.05 -24.35
N GLN A 32 -5.24 -12.91 -24.48
CA GLN A 32 -5.34 -11.93 -23.40
C GLN A 32 -6.03 -12.48 -22.13
N GLY A 33 -7.03 -13.35 -22.28
CA GLY A 33 -7.70 -14.00 -21.14
C GLY A 33 -6.74 -14.88 -20.33
N HIS A 34 -6.05 -15.81 -21.01
CA HIS A 34 -5.11 -16.74 -20.35
C HIS A 34 -3.90 -16.03 -19.72
N LEU A 35 -3.43 -14.93 -20.34
CA LEU A 35 -2.37 -14.11 -19.75
C LEU A 35 -2.81 -13.46 -18.44
N GLU A 36 -4.09 -13.10 -18.33
CA GLU A 36 -4.65 -12.50 -17.13
C GLU A 36 -4.83 -13.53 -16.01
N GLU A 37 -5.36 -14.72 -16.33
CA GLU A 37 -5.43 -15.86 -15.41
C GLU A 37 -4.05 -16.25 -14.87
N SER A 38 -3.02 -16.19 -15.72
CA SER A 38 -1.63 -16.47 -15.31
C SER A 38 -1.08 -15.42 -14.34
N ARG A 39 -1.44 -14.14 -14.52
CA ARG A 39 -1.05 -13.05 -13.61
C ARG A 39 -1.72 -13.22 -12.26
N GLU A 40 -3.03 -13.48 -12.25
CA GLU A 40 -3.79 -13.72 -11.03
C GLU A 40 -3.24 -14.91 -10.24
N SER A 41 -2.96 -16.03 -10.92
CA SER A 41 -2.38 -17.20 -10.27
C SER A 41 -1.04 -16.88 -9.62
N ARG A 42 -0.21 -16.07 -10.28
CA ARG A 42 1.07 -15.61 -9.74
C ARG A 42 0.89 -14.68 -8.54
N ASP A 43 -0.03 -13.73 -8.61
CA ASP A 43 -0.36 -12.81 -7.52
C ASP A 43 -0.87 -13.60 -6.30
N LEU A 44 -1.74 -14.59 -6.51
CA LEU A 44 -2.26 -15.49 -5.49
C LEU A 44 -1.15 -16.32 -4.82
N ILE A 45 -0.19 -16.83 -5.59
CA ILE A 45 0.98 -17.54 -5.06
C ILE A 45 1.84 -16.61 -4.19
N ASN A 46 2.09 -15.38 -4.64
CA ASN A 46 2.84 -14.39 -3.86
C ASN A 46 2.13 -14.04 -2.55
N VAL A 47 0.83 -13.76 -2.59
CA VAL A 47 0.02 -13.49 -1.39
C VAL A 47 0.09 -14.68 -0.43
N ARG A 48 -0.05 -15.92 -0.92
CA ARG A 48 0.07 -17.13 -0.08
C ARG A 48 1.45 -17.26 0.57
N ALA A 49 2.52 -17.00 -0.17
CA ALA A 49 3.88 -17.08 0.36
C ALA A 49 4.09 -16.06 1.49
N VAL A 50 3.64 -14.82 1.29
CA VAL A 50 3.72 -13.79 2.32
C VAL A 50 2.84 -14.11 3.52
N CYS A 51 1.63 -14.65 3.32
CA CYS A 51 0.80 -15.12 4.42
C CYS A 51 1.50 -16.17 5.29
N THR A 52 2.16 -17.16 4.67
CA THR A 52 2.87 -18.18 5.43
C THR A 52 3.99 -17.61 6.28
N ASP A 53 4.71 -16.60 5.75
CA ASP A 53 5.77 -15.89 6.47
C ASP A 53 5.19 -15.09 7.65
N ILE A 54 4.12 -14.34 7.42
CA ILE A 54 3.42 -13.56 8.46
C ILE A 54 2.87 -14.47 9.56
N ILE A 55 2.23 -15.59 9.22
CA ILE A 55 1.67 -16.51 10.21
C ILE A 55 2.79 -17.15 11.04
N ALA A 56 3.92 -17.51 10.41
CA ALA A 56 5.08 -18.01 11.13
C ALA A 56 5.63 -16.96 12.10
N MET A 57 5.84 -15.73 11.63
CA MET A 57 6.31 -14.61 12.46
C MET A 57 5.33 -14.28 13.60
N GLY A 58 4.03 -14.21 13.30
CA GLY A 58 2.96 -13.90 14.27
C GLY A 58 2.85 -14.93 15.39
N LYS A 59 3.04 -16.22 15.09
CA LYS A 59 3.05 -17.31 16.08
C LYS A 59 4.28 -17.31 16.98
N THR A 60 5.42 -16.84 16.48
CA THR A 60 6.66 -16.74 17.31
C THR A 60 6.63 -15.58 18.30
N GLY A 61 5.62 -14.69 18.24
CA GLY A 61 5.42 -13.61 19.21
C GLY A 61 6.41 -12.44 19.11
N TYR A 62 7.23 -12.38 18.06
CA TYR A 62 8.32 -11.41 17.93
C TYR A 62 7.86 -9.98 17.54
N LYS A 63 6.67 -9.83 16.93
CA LYS A 63 6.06 -8.54 16.57
C LYS A 63 4.52 -8.61 16.61
N THR A 64 3.88 -7.59 17.15
CA THR A 64 2.40 -7.45 17.22
C THR A 64 1.81 -6.88 15.94
N ASP A 65 2.57 -6.02 15.23
CA ASP A 65 2.10 -5.28 14.06
C ASP A 65 2.90 -5.70 12.82
N ILE A 66 2.61 -6.90 12.33
CA ILE A 66 3.23 -7.42 11.10
C ILE A 66 2.29 -7.07 9.94
N VAL A 67 2.74 -6.14 9.12
CA VAL A 67 2.10 -5.78 7.85
C VAL A 67 3.10 -6.04 6.71
N ARG A 68 2.63 -6.64 5.63
CA ARG A 68 3.38 -6.78 4.37
C ARG A 68 2.47 -6.40 3.21
N GLU A 69 3.09 -5.90 2.16
CA GLU A 69 2.42 -5.57 0.91
C GLU A 69 2.87 -6.53 -0.18
N VAL A 70 1.91 -6.92 -1.03
CA VAL A 70 2.14 -7.66 -2.26
C VAL A 70 1.60 -6.85 -3.41
N ASP A 71 2.50 -6.43 -4.31
CA ASP A 71 2.11 -5.74 -5.53
C ASP A 71 1.44 -6.74 -6.48
N LEU A 72 0.26 -6.37 -6.97
CA LEU A 72 -0.54 -7.18 -7.89
C LEU A 72 -0.16 -6.85 -9.32
N THR A 73 -0.09 -7.88 -10.17
CA THR A 73 0.33 -7.77 -11.56
C THR A 73 -0.81 -7.92 -12.56
N GLN A 74 -2.00 -8.29 -12.09
CA GLN A 74 -3.24 -8.22 -12.85
C GLN A 74 -3.48 -6.83 -13.49
N LYS A 75 -4.11 -6.83 -14.65
CA LYS A 75 -4.46 -5.67 -15.47
C LYS A 75 -5.96 -5.36 -15.48
N LYS A 76 -6.79 -6.20 -14.87
CA LYS A 76 -8.22 -5.95 -14.73
C LYS A 76 -8.63 -5.88 -13.26
N ASP A 77 -9.55 -4.97 -12.98
CA ASP A 77 -10.19 -4.86 -11.68
C ASP A 77 -11.10 -6.06 -11.42
N ASP A 78 -11.10 -6.54 -10.18
CA ASP A 78 -11.99 -7.59 -9.70
C ASP A 78 -11.96 -8.84 -10.58
N TRP A 79 -10.79 -9.12 -11.17
CA TRP A 79 -10.59 -10.28 -12.01
C TRP A 79 -10.31 -11.48 -11.13
N GLN A 80 -11.24 -12.44 -11.14
CA GLN A 80 -11.11 -13.73 -10.48
C GLN A 80 -11.46 -14.82 -11.48
N ALA A 81 -10.46 -15.62 -11.88
CA ALA A 81 -10.63 -16.79 -12.73
C ALA A 81 -11.38 -17.91 -12.00
N PHE A 82 -11.22 -17.98 -10.68
CA PHE A 82 -11.84 -18.97 -9.82
C PHE A 82 -12.69 -18.31 -8.74
N ASP A 83 -13.98 -18.65 -8.71
CA ASP A 83 -14.90 -18.32 -7.62
C ASP A 83 -15.35 -19.64 -6.99
N PHE A 84 -14.99 -19.98 -5.75
CA PHE A 84 -14.39 -19.15 -4.69
C PHE A 84 -12.86 -19.21 -4.61
N VAL A 85 -12.24 -18.21 -3.97
CA VAL A 85 -10.79 -18.17 -3.68
C VAL A 85 -10.54 -18.52 -2.21
N THR A 86 -9.58 -19.41 -1.95
CA THR A 86 -9.14 -19.74 -0.58
C THR A 86 -7.66 -19.37 -0.36
N ILE A 87 -7.40 -18.56 0.67
CA ILE A 87 -6.06 -18.14 1.11
C ILE A 87 -5.96 -18.30 2.62
N ALA A 88 -4.96 -19.06 3.10
CA ALA A 88 -4.75 -19.30 4.54
C ALA A 88 -6.01 -19.79 5.29
N GLY A 89 -6.87 -20.58 4.63
CA GLY A 89 -8.11 -21.10 5.22
C GLY A 89 -9.29 -20.12 5.20
N ILE A 90 -9.10 -18.89 4.71
CA ILE A 90 -10.16 -17.90 4.47
C ILE A 90 -10.67 -18.07 3.05
N THR A 91 -11.96 -18.26 2.89
CA THR A 91 -12.63 -18.40 1.60
C THR A 91 -13.48 -17.16 1.34
N HIS A 92 -13.36 -16.56 0.15
CA HIS A 92 -14.13 -15.40 -0.29
C HIS A 92 -14.60 -15.58 -1.73
N LYS A 93 -15.83 -15.15 -2.02
CA LYS A 93 -16.41 -15.13 -3.36
C LYS A 93 -16.46 -13.73 -3.91
N LYS A 94 -16.49 -13.62 -5.24
CA LYS A 94 -16.55 -12.33 -5.93
C LYS A 94 -17.70 -11.42 -5.48
N LEU A 95 -18.87 -12.02 -5.23
CA LEU A 95 -20.08 -11.30 -4.82
C LEU A 95 -20.20 -11.10 -3.31
N ASP A 96 -19.26 -11.64 -2.52
CA ASP A 96 -19.27 -11.45 -1.08
C ASP A 96 -18.84 -10.03 -0.75
N SER A 97 -19.55 -9.40 0.19
CA SER A 97 -19.12 -8.14 0.79
C SER A 97 -17.88 -8.33 1.65
N ASP A 98 -17.30 -7.23 2.11
CA ASP A 98 -16.18 -7.24 3.05
C ASP A 98 -16.49 -8.11 4.28
N THR A 99 -15.51 -8.92 4.67
CA THR A 99 -15.54 -9.75 5.89
C THR A 99 -14.48 -9.25 6.87
N ASP A 100 -14.41 -9.82 8.06
CA ASP A 100 -13.36 -9.48 9.03
C ASP A 100 -11.94 -9.70 8.49
N ASN A 101 -11.77 -10.70 7.61
CA ASN A 101 -10.48 -11.12 7.10
C ASN A 101 -10.23 -10.73 5.63
N TRP A 102 -11.23 -10.16 4.95
CA TRP A 102 -11.14 -9.79 3.54
C TRP A 102 -11.81 -8.44 3.30
N LYS A 103 -11.01 -7.44 2.96
CA LYS A 103 -11.44 -6.05 2.75
C LYS A 103 -11.15 -5.61 1.33
N GLY A 104 -12.16 -5.10 0.64
CA GLY A 104 -12.05 -4.61 -0.72
C GLY A 104 -11.90 -5.71 -1.77
N ILE A 105 -11.62 -5.25 -3.00
CA ILE A 105 -11.49 -6.09 -4.19
C ILE A 105 -10.09 -5.91 -4.82
N PRO A 106 -9.50 -6.96 -5.40
CA PRO A 106 -8.26 -6.83 -6.15
C PRO A 106 -8.40 -5.79 -7.28
N LYS A 107 -7.46 -4.85 -7.37
CA LYS A 107 -7.44 -3.80 -8.40
C LYS A 107 -6.34 -4.02 -9.44
N ALA A 108 -6.54 -3.54 -10.67
CA ALA A 108 -5.52 -3.59 -11.72
C ALA A 108 -4.24 -2.88 -11.24
N GLY A 109 -3.11 -3.60 -11.22
CA GLY A 109 -1.85 -3.07 -10.68
C GLY A 109 -1.93 -2.65 -9.21
N GLY A 110 -2.88 -3.21 -8.46
CA GLY A 110 -3.15 -2.87 -7.06
C GLY A 110 -2.15 -3.43 -6.08
N VAL A 111 -2.48 -3.30 -4.79
CA VAL A 111 -1.68 -3.87 -3.70
C VAL A 111 -2.58 -4.68 -2.78
N CYS A 112 -2.10 -5.85 -2.36
CA CYS A 112 -2.68 -6.59 -1.25
C CYS A 112 -1.84 -6.34 0.00
N GLU A 113 -2.42 -5.62 0.96
CA GLU A 113 -1.84 -5.46 2.29
C GLU A 113 -2.31 -6.62 3.17
N ILE A 114 -1.37 -7.35 3.74
CA ILE A 114 -1.60 -8.54 4.54
C ILE A 114 -1.13 -8.23 5.96
N SER A 115 -2.04 -8.33 6.92
CA SER A 115 -1.74 -8.12 8.34
C SER A 115 -2.10 -9.34 9.18
N TYR A 116 -1.46 -9.48 10.33
CA TYR A 116 -1.75 -10.54 11.29
C TYR A 116 -2.60 -10.02 12.45
N ASN A 117 -3.79 -10.59 12.63
CA ASN A 117 -4.62 -10.36 13.79
C ASN A 117 -4.26 -11.38 14.88
N LYS A 118 -3.55 -10.94 15.91
CA LYS A 118 -3.11 -11.78 17.03
C LYS A 118 -4.26 -12.30 17.89
N GLU A 119 -5.29 -11.49 18.13
CA GLU A 119 -6.42 -11.85 18.99
C GLU A 119 -7.22 -13.01 18.39
N LYS A 120 -7.45 -12.95 17.08
CA LYS A 120 -8.18 -13.97 16.33
C LYS A 120 -7.27 -15.07 15.78
N ASN A 121 -5.93 -14.93 15.87
CA ASN A 121 -4.94 -15.84 15.27
C ASN A 121 -5.20 -16.06 13.76
N THR A 122 -5.56 -14.99 13.04
CA THR A 122 -5.92 -15.02 11.61
C THR A 122 -5.20 -13.89 10.86
N VAL A 123 -5.16 -13.99 9.53
CA VAL A 123 -4.66 -12.91 8.66
C VAL A 123 -5.81 -12.07 8.13
N VAL A 124 -5.55 -10.79 7.86
CA VAL A 124 -6.50 -9.89 7.21
C VAL A 124 -5.90 -9.46 5.88
N PHE A 125 -6.67 -9.63 4.81
CA PHE A 125 -6.36 -9.19 3.46
C PHE A 125 -7.04 -7.86 3.20
N ASN A 126 -6.27 -6.86 2.78
CA ASN A 126 -6.76 -5.54 2.43
C ASN A 126 -6.34 -5.21 1.00
N TRP A 127 -7.28 -5.36 0.07
CA TRP A 127 -7.07 -5.15 -1.36
C TRP A 127 -7.29 -3.69 -1.71
N LYS A 128 -6.23 -3.02 -2.15
CA LYS A 128 -6.21 -1.60 -2.47
C LYS A 128 -5.91 -1.39 -3.95
N GLY A 129 -6.25 -0.19 -4.44
CA GLY A 129 -5.78 0.32 -5.72
C GLY A 129 -4.25 0.34 -5.82
N SER A 130 -3.72 0.65 -7.01
CA SER A 130 -2.28 0.91 -7.17
C SER A 130 -1.82 1.86 -6.07
N LYS A 131 -0.58 1.71 -5.57
CA LYS A 131 0.00 2.64 -4.60
C LYS A 131 -0.24 4.08 -5.07
N THR A 132 -1.31 4.69 -4.58
CA THR A 132 -1.33 6.13 -4.42
C THR A 132 -0.25 6.29 -3.39
N GLU A 133 0.93 6.78 -3.79
CA GLU A 133 1.92 7.23 -2.83
C GLU A 133 1.15 8.11 -1.84
N GLU A 134 0.89 7.59 -0.64
CA GLU A 134 0.24 8.31 0.43
C GLU A 134 1.29 9.31 0.96
N SER A 135 1.62 10.29 0.12
CA SER A 135 2.25 11.55 0.50
C SER A 135 1.16 12.56 0.89
N THR A 136 0.01 12.08 1.38
CA THR A 136 -1.01 12.95 1.95
C THR A 136 -0.49 13.46 3.28
N ILE A 137 0.27 14.55 3.22
CA ILE A 137 0.64 15.36 4.37
C ILE A 137 -0.66 15.75 5.07
N ASP A 138 -0.77 15.44 6.37
CA ASP A 138 -1.89 15.87 7.19
C ASP A 138 -1.71 17.33 7.60
N PHE A 139 -2.54 18.18 7.00
CA PHE A 139 -2.60 19.62 7.29
C PHE A 139 -3.47 19.97 8.51
N SER A 140 -4.19 18.98 9.09
CA SER A 140 -5.06 19.21 10.25
C SER A 140 -4.33 19.11 11.60
N SER A 141 -3.10 18.58 11.59
CA SER A 141 -2.25 18.46 12.77
C SER A 141 -2.04 19.77 13.54
N SER A 142 -2.16 19.69 14.87
CA SER A 142 -2.06 20.84 15.78
C SER A 142 -0.91 20.68 16.76
N LEU A 143 0.01 21.65 16.72
CA LEU A 143 1.17 21.69 17.63
C LEU A 143 0.76 21.87 19.10
N HIS A 144 -0.39 22.50 19.37
CA HIS A 144 -0.94 22.63 20.71
C HIS A 144 -1.25 21.27 21.35
N ILE A 145 -1.77 20.33 20.56
CA ILE A 145 -2.11 18.98 21.04
C ILE A 145 -0.83 18.21 21.37
N ALA A 146 0.15 18.24 20.46
CA ALA A 146 1.46 17.65 20.70
C ALA A 146 2.13 18.23 21.96
N LEU A 147 2.01 19.56 22.16
CA LEU A 147 2.57 20.25 23.33
C LEU A 147 1.90 19.85 24.64
N ASN A 148 0.57 19.74 24.66
CA ASN A 148 -0.16 19.24 25.83
C ASN A 148 0.22 17.79 26.15
N ASN A 149 0.32 16.93 25.13
CA ASN A 149 0.62 15.52 25.31
C ASN A 149 2.08 15.25 25.71
N SER A 150 3.00 16.14 25.32
CA SER A 150 4.43 16.01 25.62
C SER A 150 4.77 16.19 27.11
N GLY A 151 3.83 16.70 27.92
CA GLY A 151 4.06 17.02 29.33
C GLY A 151 5.04 18.17 29.56
N LEU A 152 5.49 18.87 28.52
CA LEU A 152 6.44 19.99 28.63
C LEU A 152 5.86 21.17 29.41
N LEU A 153 4.56 21.44 29.22
CA LEU A 153 3.88 22.56 29.88
C LEU A 153 3.78 22.39 31.41
N ASP A 154 3.71 21.14 31.86
CA ASP A 154 3.57 20.81 33.27
C ASP A 154 4.93 20.58 33.96
N ASN A 155 6.04 20.64 33.21
CA ASN A 155 7.39 20.43 33.71
C ASN A 155 8.35 21.57 33.32
N GLU A 156 8.99 21.47 32.14
CA GLU A 156 10.06 22.38 31.71
C GLU A 156 9.59 23.83 31.50
N LEU A 157 8.33 23.99 31.10
CA LEU A 157 7.70 25.27 30.85
C LEU A 157 6.81 25.72 32.03
N GLU A 158 6.80 24.95 33.12
CA GLU A 158 6.01 25.27 34.29
C GLU A 158 6.42 26.65 34.82
N ASN A 159 5.45 27.55 34.96
CA ASN A 159 5.62 28.92 35.47
C ASN A 159 6.41 29.89 34.56
N LYS A 160 6.68 29.52 33.30
CA LYS A 160 7.20 30.47 32.29
C LYS A 160 6.11 31.45 31.86
N THR A 161 6.44 32.74 31.81
CA THR A 161 5.45 33.76 31.39
C THR A 161 5.30 33.81 29.88
N PHE A 162 6.42 33.70 29.16
CA PHE A 162 6.46 33.58 27.71
C PHE A 162 7.51 32.54 27.36
N PHE A 163 7.23 31.74 26.34
CA PHE A 163 8.17 30.77 25.80
C PHE A 163 8.02 30.66 24.30
N GLU A 164 9.12 30.32 23.64
CA GLU A 164 9.16 30.05 22.22
C GLU A 164 9.80 28.69 22.00
N ILE A 165 9.23 27.90 21.09
CA ILE A 165 9.78 26.62 20.65
C ILE A 165 9.93 26.69 19.14
N ASP A 166 11.16 26.55 18.66
CA ASP A 166 11.48 26.48 17.24
C ASP A 166 11.93 25.06 16.87
N SER A 167 11.31 24.49 15.83
CA SER A 167 11.62 23.16 15.29
C SER A 167 13.07 22.95 14.84
N LYS A 168 13.81 24.03 14.56
CA LYS A 168 15.22 24.07 14.12
C LYS A 168 16.20 24.41 15.25
N CYS A 169 15.73 24.54 16.49
CA CYS A 169 16.59 24.85 17.62
C CYS A 169 17.52 23.67 17.93
N ASP A 170 18.77 23.77 17.48
CA ASP A 170 19.81 22.79 17.75
C ASP A 170 20.13 22.72 19.25
N GLY A 171 20.20 21.49 19.80
CA GLY A 171 20.46 21.27 21.23
C GLY A 171 19.24 21.43 22.15
N SER A 172 18.05 21.68 21.60
CA SER A 172 16.81 21.74 22.39
C SER A 172 16.46 20.37 23.01
N THR A 173 16.19 20.34 24.31
CA THR A 173 15.59 19.18 25.01
C THR A 173 14.09 19.02 24.77
N MET A 174 13.41 20.08 24.33
CA MET A 174 11.95 20.14 24.16
C MET A 174 11.45 19.64 22.80
N VAL A 175 12.12 20.03 21.70
CA VAL A 175 11.77 19.63 20.33
C VAL A 175 11.69 18.11 20.13
N PRO A 176 12.63 17.27 20.64
CA PRO A 176 12.51 15.82 20.52
C PRO A 176 11.24 15.27 21.19
N LYS A 177 10.92 15.73 22.40
CA LYS A 177 9.70 15.33 23.14
C LYS A 177 8.42 15.73 22.41
N LEU A 178 8.44 16.84 21.67
CA LEU A 178 7.33 17.25 20.81
C LEU A 178 7.21 16.37 19.57
N LYS A 179 8.32 16.07 18.89
CA LYS A 179 8.33 15.23 17.69
C LYS A 179 7.82 13.81 17.98
N GLU A 180 8.08 13.28 19.17
CA GLU A 180 7.50 11.99 19.62
C GLU A 180 5.96 11.99 19.68
N GLN A 181 5.34 13.16 19.84
CA GLN A 181 3.88 13.34 19.90
C GLN A 181 3.27 13.79 18.57
N ILE A 182 4.09 14.02 17.53
CA ILE A 182 3.64 14.44 16.21
C ILE A 182 3.62 13.21 15.29
N GLU A 183 2.46 12.92 14.70
CA GLU A 183 2.33 11.81 13.76
C GLU A 183 3.24 11.96 12.54
N ASN A 184 3.79 10.85 12.04
CA ASN A 184 4.72 10.86 10.91
C ASN A 184 4.18 11.56 9.66
N LYS A 185 2.86 11.50 9.42
CA LYS A 185 2.21 12.11 8.26
C LYS A 185 1.89 13.61 8.46
N SER A 186 2.07 14.16 9.65
CA SER A 186 1.79 15.57 9.97
C SER A 186 2.68 16.53 9.17
N LEU A 187 2.11 17.65 8.71
CA LEU A 187 2.87 18.77 8.16
C LEU A 187 4.03 19.22 9.07
N LEU A 188 3.87 19.10 10.39
CA LEU A 188 4.86 19.52 11.38
C LEU A 188 6.17 18.69 11.32
N ASN A 189 6.13 17.50 10.71
CA ASN A 189 7.32 16.67 10.46
C ASN A 189 7.99 16.96 9.10
N HIS A 190 7.32 17.69 8.21
CA HIS A 190 7.79 17.98 6.86
C HIS A 190 8.13 19.47 6.62
N GLY A 191 7.75 20.34 7.55
CA GLY A 191 8.02 21.79 7.51
C GLY A 191 8.88 22.29 8.68
N THR A 192 9.16 23.59 8.66
CA THR A 192 9.72 24.32 9.81
C THR A 192 8.59 25.07 10.50
N TRP A 193 8.54 25.01 11.83
CA TRP A 193 7.55 25.71 12.63
C TRP A 193 8.20 26.36 13.85
N ALA A 194 7.57 27.42 14.32
CA ALA A 194 7.87 28.08 15.59
C ALA A 194 6.56 28.30 16.35
N TYR A 195 6.62 28.21 17.67
CA TYR A 195 5.46 28.32 18.54
C TYR A 195 5.74 29.24 19.71
N TYR A 196 4.93 30.28 19.83
CA TYR A 196 5.02 31.25 20.90
C TYR A 196 3.85 31.08 21.87
N GLY A 197 4.16 30.77 23.12
CA GLY A 197 3.18 30.45 24.16
C GLY A 197 3.29 31.32 25.41
N ASN A 198 2.22 31.33 26.21
CA ASN A 198 2.16 31.99 27.52
C ASN A 198 1.39 31.11 28.51
N GLU A 199 2.10 30.44 29.43
CA GLU A 199 1.48 29.55 30.42
C GLU A 199 0.63 30.28 31.46
N LYS A 200 0.93 31.56 31.77
CA LYS A 200 0.11 32.34 32.71
C LYS A 200 -1.31 32.60 32.18
N LYS A 201 -1.52 32.60 30.86
CA LYS A 201 -2.86 32.66 30.26
C LYS A 201 -3.60 31.33 30.32
N ARG A 202 -2.89 30.19 30.31
CA ARG A 202 -3.50 28.85 30.44
C ARG A 202 -4.15 28.65 31.81
N LYS A 203 -3.52 29.11 32.89
CA LYS A 203 -4.04 29.00 34.28
C LYS A 203 -5.21 29.95 34.60
N ARG A 204 -5.66 30.78 33.66
CA ARG A 204 -6.74 31.78 33.85
C ARG A 204 -8.04 31.45 33.11
N ILE A 205 -8.15 30.25 32.53
CA ILE A 205 -9.33 29.73 31.83
C ILE A 205 -9.88 28.57 32.65
#